data_AF-A0A3T0Y173-F1
#
_entry.id   AF-A0A3T0Y173-F1
#
_cell.length_a   1.000
_cell.length_b   1.000
_cell.length_c   1.000
_cell.angle_alpha   90.00
_cell.angle_beta   90.00
_cell.angle_gamma   90.00
#
_symmetry.space_group_name_H-M   'P 1'
#
loop_
_entity.id
_entity.type
_entity.pdbx_description
1 polymer ?
#
loop_
_entity_poly.entity_id
_entity_poly.type
_entity_poly.pdbx_seq_one_letter_code
_entity_poly.pdbx_strand_id
1 'polypeptide(L)'
;MVSCFIRLVMAMLLLSLCACNINPRAVPCDPIDGRNLAPEDGTLMGVNLEWGRETLAEYSDKLGERPAVAVTFADFPFNEEDPDLLASAAEQLRQNGGTLLLTLEPMEGLEAVTSERADELAALLARFNTNGVPVIVRFAHEMNGSWYPLGSAAGRVQSCIPTRRGRRAPARSGVGDDVGAELRRRVPLRGRRVRVPPRHTRVRGPGHHR
;
A
#
# COMPACT_ATOMS: atom_id res chain seq x y z
N MET A 1 -7.57 38.07 -50.52
CA MET A 1 -6.59 37.16 -49.89
C MET A 1 -6.30 37.48 -48.41
N VAL A 2 -6.12 38.75 -48.03
CA VAL A 2 -5.82 39.17 -46.63
C VAL A 2 -6.87 38.73 -45.59
N SER A 3 -8.16 38.75 -45.94
CA SER A 3 -9.27 38.39 -45.03
C SER A 3 -9.33 36.87 -44.71
N CYS A 4 -8.79 36.02 -45.59
CA CYS A 4 -8.73 34.56 -45.35
C CYS A 4 -7.57 34.21 -44.39
N PHE A 5 -6.44 34.91 -44.52
CA PHE A 5 -5.25 34.69 -43.70
C PHE A 5 -5.48 35.11 -42.24
N ILE A 6 -6.17 36.24 -42.02
CA ILE A 6 -6.50 36.73 -40.66
C ILE A 6 -7.46 35.77 -39.93
N ARG A 7 -8.43 35.18 -40.65
CA ARG A 7 -9.35 34.18 -40.07
C ARG A 7 -8.63 32.88 -39.68
N LEU A 8 -7.63 32.46 -40.47
CA LEU A 8 -6.85 31.26 -40.18
C LEU A 8 -5.94 31.45 -38.95
N VAL A 9 -5.29 32.62 -38.83
CA VAL A 9 -4.42 32.96 -37.69
C VAL A 9 -5.23 33.11 -36.39
N MET A 10 -6.40 33.75 -36.44
CA MET A 10 -7.27 33.86 -35.26
C MET A 10 -7.84 32.51 -34.81
N ALA A 11 -8.16 31.60 -35.74
CA ALA A 11 -8.60 30.26 -35.40
C ALA A 11 -7.48 29.45 -34.71
N MET A 12 -6.22 29.53 -35.18
CA MET A 12 -5.10 28.86 -34.52
C MET A 12 -4.76 29.47 -33.16
N LEU A 13 -4.87 30.80 -32.99
CA LEU A 13 -4.66 31.43 -31.69
C LEU A 13 -5.72 30.97 -30.66
N LEU A 14 -6.98 30.87 -31.08
CA LEU A 14 -8.09 30.39 -30.23
C LEU A 14 -7.94 28.92 -29.84
N LEU A 15 -7.43 28.05 -30.73
CA LEU A 15 -7.12 26.66 -30.37
C LEU A 15 -5.91 26.57 -29.42
N SER A 16 -4.90 27.44 -29.57
CA SER A 16 -3.71 27.46 -28.70
C SER A 16 -4.01 27.96 -27.27
N LEU A 17 -5.01 28.82 -27.09
CA LEU A 17 -5.41 29.35 -25.78
C LEU A 17 -6.25 28.36 -24.96
N CYS A 18 -6.91 27.38 -25.58
CA CYS A 18 -7.66 26.33 -24.88
C CYS A 18 -6.77 25.19 -24.33
N ALA A 19 -5.51 25.08 -24.76
CA ALA A 19 -4.62 23.97 -24.38
C ALA A 19 -3.84 24.19 -23.07
N CYS A 20 -3.85 25.40 -22.48
CA CYS A 20 -3.00 25.73 -21.32
C CYS A 20 -3.65 25.50 -19.94
N ASN A 21 -4.82 24.87 -19.83
CA ASN A 21 -5.50 24.72 -18.54
C ASN A 21 -6.11 23.34 -18.28
N ILE A 22 -5.55 22.29 -18.89
CA ILE A 22 -5.77 20.92 -18.42
C ILE A 22 -4.76 20.69 -17.30
N ASN A 23 -5.01 21.33 -16.15
CA ASN A 23 -4.47 20.85 -14.89
C ASN A 23 -5.53 19.86 -14.41
N PRO A 24 -5.43 18.55 -14.71
CA PRO A 24 -6.41 17.61 -14.23
C PRO A 24 -6.27 17.62 -12.71
N ARG A 25 -7.13 18.38 -12.03
CA ARG A 25 -7.32 18.19 -10.60
C ARG A 25 -7.58 16.71 -10.44
N ALA A 26 -6.71 16.02 -9.70
CA ALA A 26 -6.83 14.60 -9.43
C ALA A 26 -8.31 14.28 -9.15
N VAL A 27 -8.92 13.48 -10.00
CA VAL A 27 -10.31 13.08 -9.84
C VAL A 27 -10.43 12.51 -8.43
N PRO A 28 -11.38 12.95 -7.60
CA PRO A 28 -11.50 12.42 -6.26
C PRO A 28 -11.70 10.90 -6.31
N CYS A 29 -10.67 10.14 -5.98
CA CYS A 29 -10.79 8.69 -5.79
C CYS A 29 -11.45 8.47 -4.44
N ASP A 30 -12.73 8.08 -4.42
CA ASP A 30 -13.32 7.54 -3.20
C ASP A 30 -12.89 6.07 -3.07
N PRO A 31 -12.04 5.74 -2.08
CA PRO A 31 -11.59 4.37 -1.93
C PRO A 31 -12.79 3.50 -1.59
N ILE A 32 -12.89 2.35 -2.27
CA ILE A 32 -13.85 1.31 -1.90
C ILE A 32 -13.51 0.86 -0.48
N ASP A 33 -14.54 0.64 0.33
CA ASP A 33 -14.37 0.18 1.69
C ASP A 33 -13.67 -1.19 1.73
N GLY A 34 -12.44 -1.19 2.20
CA GLY A 34 -11.58 -2.38 2.27
C GLY A 34 -12.01 -3.40 3.31
N ARG A 35 -13.01 -3.12 4.15
CA ARG A 35 -13.52 -4.08 5.15
C ARG A 35 -14.07 -5.36 4.53
N ASN A 36 -14.48 -5.32 3.27
CA ASN A 36 -14.94 -6.50 2.53
C ASN A 36 -13.80 -7.28 1.84
N LEU A 37 -12.54 -6.82 1.93
CA LEU A 37 -11.37 -7.50 1.36
C LEU A 37 -10.83 -8.62 2.27
N ALA A 38 -11.21 -8.61 3.55
CA ALA A 38 -10.85 -9.64 4.51
C ALA A 38 -12.12 -10.20 5.19
N PRO A 39 -12.11 -11.47 5.60
CA PRO A 39 -13.17 -12.06 6.42
C PRO A 39 -13.38 -11.27 7.72
N GLU A 40 -14.60 -11.30 8.27
CA GLU A 40 -14.93 -10.65 9.55
C GLU A 40 -14.17 -11.27 10.74
N ASP A 41 -13.80 -12.55 10.62
CA ASP A 41 -13.07 -13.32 11.61
C ASP A 41 -11.96 -14.20 10.99
N GLY A 42 -11.04 -14.67 11.83
CA GLY A 42 -9.92 -15.51 11.40
C GLY A 42 -8.70 -14.72 10.91
N THR A 43 -7.88 -15.34 10.06
CA THR A 43 -6.63 -14.77 9.55
C THR A 43 -6.38 -15.24 8.13
N LEU A 44 -6.06 -14.30 7.23
CA LEU A 44 -5.63 -14.63 5.87
C LEU A 44 -4.19 -15.14 5.90
N MET A 45 -4.00 -16.38 5.50
CA MET A 45 -2.68 -16.98 5.36
C MET A 45 -2.16 -16.72 3.95
N GLY A 46 -0.94 -16.22 3.84
CA GLY A 46 -0.29 -15.91 2.58
C GLY A 46 1.04 -16.62 2.39
N VAL A 47 1.57 -16.55 1.16
CA VAL A 47 2.85 -17.14 0.78
C VAL A 47 3.71 -16.12 0.04
N ASN A 48 5.01 -16.09 0.35
CA ASN A 48 6.00 -15.51 -0.54
C ASN A 48 6.58 -16.65 -1.40
N LEU A 49 6.15 -16.72 -2.66
CA LEU A 49 6.47 -17.80 -3.57
C LEU A 49 7.77 -17.49 -4.34
N GLU A 50 8.55 -18.52 -4.62
CA GLU A 50 9.63 -18.43 -5.60
C GLU A 50 9.04 -18.63 -7.00
N TRP A 51 8.53 -17.56 -7.60
CA TRP A 51 7.75 -17.57 -8.85
C TRP A 51 8.48 -18.22 -10.03
N GLY A 52 9.82 -18.17 -10.07
CA GLY A 52 10.62 -18.79 -11.12
C GLY A 52 10.79 -20.31 -10.99
N ARG A 53 10.44 -20.88 -9.83
CA ARG A 53 10.64 -22.31 -9.54
C ARG A 53 9.34 -23.10 -9.56
N GLU A 54 8.22 -22.46 -9.25
CA GLU A 54 6.95 -23.11 -8.99
C GLU A 54 5.80 -22.15 -9.21
N THR A 55 4.71 -22.64 -9.81
CA THR A 55 3.48 -21.87 -9.97
C THR A 55 2.65 -21.86 -8.69
N LEU A 56 1.77 -20.87 -8.55
CA LEU A 56 0.85 -20.80 -7.42
C LEU A 56 -0.09 -22.02 -7.35
N ALA A 57 -0.49 -22.57 -8.50
CA ALA A 57 -1.32 -23.77 -8.59
C ALA A 57 -0.58 -25.00 -8.04
N GLU A 58 0.65 -25.25 -8.50
CA GLU A 58 1.48 -26.36 -8.01
C GLU A 58 1.76 -26.26 -6.52
N TYR A 59 2.04 -25.04 -6.03
CA TYR A 59 2.22 -24.80 -4.60
C TYR A 59 0.94 -25.11 -3.81
N SER A 60 -0.22 -24.68 -4.32
CA SER A 60 -1.52 -24.93 -3.68
C SER A 60 -1.85 -26.43 -3.64
N ASP A 61 -1.57 -27.16 -4.71
CA ASP A 61 -1.79 -28.61 -4.78
C ASP A 61 -0.92 -29.37 -3.74
N LYS A 62 0.34 -28.94 -3.56
CA LYS A 62 1.23 -29.53 -2.54
C LYS A 62 0.84 -29.17 -1.12
N LEU A 63 0.38 -27.94 -0.91
CA LEU A 63 -0.10 -27.48 0.39
C LEU A 63 -1.44 -28.14 0.77
N GLY A 64 -2.24 -28.54 -0.22
CA GLY A 64 -3.60 -29.04 -0.06
C GLY A 64 -4.63 -27.94 0.18
N GLU A 65 -4.20 -26.68 0.17
CA GLU A 65 -5.00 -25.49 0.41
C GLU A 65 -4.47 -24.34 -0.47
N ARG A 66 -5.33 -23.36 -0.76
CA ARG A 66 -4.92 -22.18 -1.55
C ARG A 66 -4.51 -21.04 -0.62
N PRO A 67 -3.32 -20.44 -0.80
CA PRO A 67 -2.97 -19.22 -0.09
C PRO A 67 -3.98 -18.11 -0.41
N ALA A 68 -4.45 -17.41 0.61
CA ALA A 68 -5.36 -16.28 0.40
C ALA A 68 -4.63 -15.05 -0.15
N VAL A 69 -3.33 -14.96 0.10
CA VAL A 69 -2.45 -13.87 -0.34
C VAL A 69 -1.18 -14.44 -0.96
N ALA A 70 -0.78 -13.97 -2.13
CA ALA A 70 0.53 -14.27 -2.71
C ALA A 70 1.36 -12.99 -2.79
N VAL A 71 2.61 -13.06 -2.39
CA VAL A 71 3.53 -11.92 -2.34
C VAL A 71 4.37 -11.84 -3.61
N THR A 72 4.54 -10.63 -4.13
CA THR A 72 5.57 -10.33 -5.11
C THR A 72 6.31 -9.05 -4.72
N PHE A 73 7.52 -8.90 -5.23
CA PHE A 73 8.40 -7.76 -5.03
C PHE A 73 8.70 -7.14 -6.39
N ALA A 74 8.84 -5.82 -6.43
CA ALA A 74 9.26 -5.09 -7.61
C ALA A 74 10.03 -3.83 -7.18
N ASP A 75 10.99 -3.43 -8.00
CA ASP A 75 11.63 -2.12 -7.84
C ASP A 75 10.60 -1.01 -8.07
N PHE A 76 10.85 0.16 -7.47
CA PHE A 76 10.00 1.32 -7.74
C PHE A 76 10.79 2.64 -7.80
N PRO A 77 10.95 3.27 -8.97
CA PRO A 77 10.31 2.96 -10.27
C PRO A 77 10.65 1.57 -10.83
N PHE A 78 9.75 1.02 -11.64
CA PHE A 78 9.91 -0.31 -12.23
C PHE A 78 11.13 -0.38 -13.15
N ASN A 79 11.82 -1.51 -13.12
CA ASN A 79 12.75 -1.91 -14.18
C ASN A 79 11.97 -2.40 -15.44
N GLU A 80 12.70 -2.81 -16.49
CA GLU A 80 12.08 -3.24 -17.75
C GLU A 80 11.25 -4.54 -17.62
N GLU A 81 11.59 -5.42 -16.67
CA GLU A 81 10.97 -6.74 -16.51
C GLU A 81 9.80 -6.74 -15.53
N ASP A 82 9.80 -5.85 -14.53
CA ASP A 82 8.81 -5.82 -13.45
C ASP A 82 7.36 -5.82 -13.97
N PRO A 83 6.95 -5.01 -14.97
CA PRO A 83 5.55 -4.99 -15.42
C PRO A 83 5.04 -6.34 -15.90
N ASP A 84 5.89 -7.10 -16.61
CA ASP A 84 5.53 -8.42 -17.15
C ASP A 84 5.50 -9.49 -16.05
N LEU A 85 6.45 -9.43 -15.11
CA LEU A 85 6.46 -10.31 -13.94
C LEU A 85 5.22 -10.08 -13.05
N LEU A 86 4.86 -8.82 -12.84
CA LEU A 86 3.65 -8.43 -12.11
C LEU A 86 2.37 -8.90 -12.82
N ALA A 87 2.32 -8.77 -14.15
CA ALA A 87 1.19 -9.25 -14.94
C ALA A 87 1.05 -10.78 -14.86
N SER A 88 2.17 -11.52 -14.89
CA SER A 88 2.19 -12.98 -14.72
C SER A 88 1.70 -13.40 -13.33
N ALA A 89 2.16 -12.75 -12.27
CA ALA A 89 1.71 -13.03 -10.90
C ALA A 89 0.21 -12.72 -10.73
N ALA A 90 -0.25 -11.60 -11.28
CA ALA A 90 -1.68 -11.24 -11.26
C ALA A 90 -2.52 -12.25 -12.05
N GLU A 91 -2.06 -12.74 -13.20
CA GLU A 91 -2.75 -13.75 -13.99
C GLU A 91 -2.87 -15.08 -13.21
N GLN A 92 -1.83 -15.52 -12.52
CA GLN A 92 -1.91 -16.71 -11.67
C GLN A 92 -2.94 -16.55 -10.55
N LEU A 93 -3.01 -15.38 -9.91
CA LEU A 93 -4.03 -15.08 -8.90
C LEU A 93 -5.44 -14.97 -9.50
N ARG A 94 -5.58 -14.44 -10.71
CA ARG A 94 -6.86 -14.41 -11.42
C ARG A 94 -7.41 -15.82 -11.64
N GLN A 95 -6.53 -16.77 -11.99
CA GLN A 95 -6.89 -18.17 -12.25
C GLN A 95 -7.15 -18.97 -10.96
N ASN A 96 -6.38 -18.72 -9.90
CA ASN A 96 -6.42 -19.52 -8.67
C ASN A 96 -7.29 -18.91 -7.56
N GLY A 97 -7.60 -17.61 -7.69
CA GLY A 97 -8.17 -16.78 -6.64
C GLY A 97 -7.09 -16.25 -5.68
N GLY A 98 -7.45 -15.25 -4.88
CA GLY A 98 -6.59 -14.66 -3.86
C GLY A 98 -6.31 -13.18 -4.09
N THR A 99 -5.44 -12.62 -3.24
CA THR A 99 -5.01 -11.22 -3.27
C THR A 99 -3.51 -11.13 -3.56
N LEU A 100 -3.12 -10.17 -4.40
CA LEU A 100 -1.70 -9.86 -4.62
C LEU A 100 -1.22 -8.91 -3.51
N LEU A 101 -0.19 -9.30 -2.76
CA LEU A 101 0.58 -8.36 -1.94
C LEU A 101 1.79 -7.90 -2.76
N LEU A 102 1.72 -6.70 -3.32
CA LEU A 102 2.80 -6.08 -4.06
C LEU A 102 3.68 -5.27 -3.11
N THR A 103 4.91 -5.72 -2.89
CA THR A 103 5.93 -4.93 -2.20
C THR A 103 6.70 -4.10 -3.20
N LEU A 104 6.69 -2.77 -3.01
CA LEU A 104 7.42 -1.84 -3.86
C LEU A 104 8.69 -1.37 -3.14
N GLU A 105 9.83 -1.57 -3.78
CA GLU A 105 11.16 -1.30 -3.23
C GLU A 105 11.80 -0.11 -3.96
N PRO A 106 11.77 1.11 -3.38
CA PRO A 106 12.40 2.25 -4.01
C PRO A 106 13.92 2.23 -3.83
N MET A 107 14.57 1.33 -4.57
CA MET A 107 16.01 1.07 -4.53
C MET A 107 16.84 2.27 -5.01
N GLU A 108 16.28 3.10 -5.89
CA GLU A 108 16.85 4.38 -6.33
C GLU A 108 16.59 5.53 -5.34
N GLY A 109 15.92 5.26 -4.22
CA GLY A 109 15.54 6.25 -3.21
C GLY A 109 14.20 6.91 -3.50
N LEU A 110 13.70 7.65 -2.50
CA LEU A 110 12.34 8.23 -2.54
C LEU A 110 12.19 9.40 -3.53
N GLU A 111 13.29 10.02 -3.95
CA GLU A 111 13.24 11.12 -4.92
C GLU A 111 12.91 10.63 -6.35
N ALA A 112 13.23 9.37 -6.65
CA ALA A 112 12.85 8.73 -7.91
C ALA A 112 11.34 8.40 -7.98
N VAL A 113 10.65 8.42 -6.84
CA VAL A 113 9.20 8.17 -6.75
C VAL A 113 8.43 9.45 -7.06
N THR A 114 8.22 9.71 -8.35
CA THR A 114 7.48 10.88 -8.83
C THR A 114 5.97 10.62 -8.94
N SER A 115 5.18 11.68 -9.12
CA SER A 115 3.74 11.55 -9.40
C SER A 115 3.46 10.78 -10.69
N GLU A 116 4.28 10.98 -11.72
CA GLU A 116 4.18 10.26 -12.99
C GLU A 116 4.36 8.75 -12.79
N ARG A 117 5.36 8.34 -12.02
CA ARG A 117 5.57 6.92 -11.68
C ARG A 117 4.43 6.35 -10.84
N ALA A 118 3.87 7.15 -9.93
CA ALA A 118 2.69 6.76 -9.15
C ALA A 118 1.44 6.59 -10.04
N ASP A 119 1.26 7.42 -11.06
CA ASP A 119 0.16 7.32 -12.03
C ASP A 119 0.32 6.08 -12.92
N GLU A 120 1.55 5.77 -13.37
CA GLU A 120 1.87 4.54 -14.10
C GLU A 120 1.54 3.29 -13.27
N LEU A 121 1.94 3.27 -12.00
CA LEU A 121 1.58 2.22 -11.06
C LEU A 121 0.07 2.10 -10.91
N ALA A 122 -0.63 3.21 -10.67
CA ALA A 122 -2.08 3.21 -10.49
C ALA A 122 -2.81 2.67 -11.73
N ALA A 123 -2.35 3.03 -12.93
CA ALA A 123 -2.89 2.50 -14.19
C ALA A 123 -2.65 1.00 -14.35
N LEU A 124 -1.49 0.48 -13.93
CA LEU A 124 -1.21 -0.96 -13.90
C LEU A 124 -2.13 -1.69 -12.93
N LEU A 125 -2.23 -1.21 -11.70
CA LEU A 125 -3.05 -1.85 -10.66
C LEU A 125 -4.55 -1.80 -10.98
N ALA A 126 -5.02 -0.73 -11.62
CA ALA A 126 -6.39 -0.65 -12.10
C ALA A 126 -6.72 -1.78 -13.08
N ARG A 127 -5.80 -2.14 -13.98
CA ARG A 127 -6.00 -3.29 -14.89
C ARG A 127 -6.15 -4.61 -14.13
N PHE A 128 -5.33 -4.83 -13.10
CA PHE A 128 -5.44 -6.03 -12.26
C PHE A 128 -6.78 -6.08 -11.52
N ASN A 129 -7.21 -4.96 -10.92
CA ASN A 129 -8.49 -4.90 -10.22
C ASN A 129 -9.68 -5.10 -11.17
N THR A 130 -9.67 -4.49 -12.36
CA THR A 130 -10.70 -4.71 -13.38
C THR A 130 -10.77 -6.17 -13.83
N ASN A 131 -9.63 -6.87 -13.83
CA ASN A 131 -9.56 -8.30 -14.15
C ASN A 131 -9.84 -9.21 -12.94
N GLY A 132 -10.27 -8.66 -11.80
CA GLY A 132 -10.74 -9.43 -10.64
C GLY A 132 -9.64 -9.80 -9.64
N VAL A 133 -8.47 -9.17 -9.70
CA VAL A 133 -7.37 -9.39 -8.77
C VAL A 133 -7.26 -8.21 -7.79
N PRO A 134 -7.62 -8.37 -6.51
CA PRO A 134 -7.35 -7.38 -5.48
C PRO A 134 -5.84 -7.24 -5.25
N VAL A 135 -5.37 -6.01 -5.00
CA VAL A 135 -3.96 -5.73 -4.74
C VAL A 135 -3.80 -4.95 -3.45
N ILE A 136 -2.94 -5.42 -2.56
CA ILE A 136 -2.43 -4.69 -1.39
C ILE A 136 -1.04 -4.18 -1.75
N VAL A 137 -0.87 -2.85 -1.73
CA VAL A 137 0.44 -2.23 -1.97
C VAL A 137 1.16 -2.03 -0.63
N ARG A 138 2.34 -2.63 -0.50
CA ARG A 138 3.27 -2.47 0.62
C ARG A 138 4.49 -1.68 0.16
N PHE A 139 4.37 -0.36 0.19
CA PHE A 139 5.42 0.55 -0.28
C PHE A 139 6.53 0.73 0.76
N ALA A 140 7.79 0.72 0.31
CA ALA A 140 8.98 1.02 1.11
C ALA A 140 9.00 0.24 2.44
N HIS A 141 8.95 -1.08 2.37
CA HIS A 141 8.92 -1.90 3.59
C HIS A 141 10.22 -1.81 4.41
N GLU A 142 10.13 -2.13 5.71
CA GLU A 142 11.28 -2.26 6.62
C GLU A 142 12.17 -1.01 6.79
N MET A 143 11.59 0.19 6.66
CA MET A 143 12.32 1.46 6.81
C MET A 143 12.98 1.70 8.18
N ASN A 144 12.59 0.95 9.20
CA ASN A 144 13.23 1.01 10.52
C ASN A 144 14.56 0.25 10.56
N GLY A 145 14.91 -0.46 9.49
CA GLY A 145 16.20 -1.11 9.27
C GLY A 145 17.25 -0.17 8.67
N SER A 146 18.46 -0.71 8.52
CA SER A 146 19.60 -0.03 7.88
C SER A 146 20.10 -0.74 6.61
N TRP A 147 19.43 -1.81 6.20
CA TRP A 147 19.83 -2.66 5.07
C TRP A 147 19.26 -2.20 3.72
N TYR A 148 18.30 -1.27 3.73
CA TYR A 148 17.81 -0.61 2.51
C TYR A 148 18.37 0.81 2.38
N PRO A 149 18.48 1.37 1.16
CA PRO A 149 18.89 2.76 0.91
C PRO A 149 18.03 3.82 1.64
N LEU A 150 16.91 3.40 2.20
CA LEU A 150 15.84 4.20 2.81
C LEU A 150 15.98 4.37 4.33
N GLY A 151 17.03 3.84 4.96
CA GLY A 151 17.18 3.78 6.42
C GLY A 151 16.90 5.10 7.15
N SER A 152 16.07 5.04 8.20
CA SER A 152 15.64 6.19 9.03
C SER A 152 14.91 7.34 8.32
N ALA A 153 14.32 7.11 7.13
CA ALA A 153 13.64 8.15 6.35
C ALA A 153 12.14 8.34 6.68
N ALA A 154 11.67 7.98 7.88
CA ALA A 154 10.25 7.97 8.25
C ALA A 154 9.49 9.28 7.93
N GLY A 155 10.15 10.44 8.07
CA GLY A 155 9.55 11.74 7.73
C GLY A 155 9.37 12.00 6.23
N ARG A 156 10.21 11.42 5.36
CA ARG A 156 10.18 11.61 3.90
C ARG A 156 9.14 10.72 3.22
N VAL A 157 8.90 9.50 3.72
CA VAL A 157 7.80 8.66 3.19
C VAL A 157 6.43 9.25 3.49
N GLN A 158 6.27 9.93 4.63
CA GLN A 158 5.00 10.58 4.95
C GLN A 158 4.61 11.68 3.94
N SER A 159 5.57 12.33 3.28
CA SER A 159 5.32 13.26 2.18
C SER A 159 5.06 12.58 0.82
N CYS A 160 5.63 11.39 0.60
CA CYS A 160 5.43 10.62 -0.64
C CYS A 160 4.09 9.86 -0.64
N ILE A 161 3.55 9.51 0.53
CA ILE A 161 2.19 8.97 0.66
C ILE A 161 1.24 10.18 0.65
N PRO A 162 0.43 10.40 -0.41
CA PRO A 162 -0.52 11.50 -0.39
C PRO A 162 -1.54 11.25 0.71
N THR A 163 -1.38 11.90 1.85
CA THR A 163 -2.40 11.87 2.90
C THR A 163 -3.62 12.59 2.37
N ARG A 164 -4.68 11.84 2.04
CA ARG A 164 -6.03 12.40 2.07
C ARG A 164 -6.24 12.80 3.53
N ARG A 165 -6.08 14.10 3.84
CA ARG A 165 -6.61 14.70 5.08
C ARG A 165 -8.15 14.60 5.00
N GLY A 166 -8.68 13.39 5.16
CA GLY A 166 -10.08 13.18 5.48
C GLY A 166 -10.33 13.86 6.81
N ARG A 167 -11.17 14.90 6.79
CA ARG A 167 -11.72 15.64 7.93
C ARG A 167 -10.86 15.59 9.19
N ARG A 168 -10.09 16.64 9.45
CA ARG A 168 -9.83 17.04 10.84
C ARG A 168 -11.19 17.04 11.54
N ALA A 169 -11.32 16.27 12.62
CA ALA A 169 -12.32 16.56 13.63
C ALA A 169 -12.25 18.06 13.91
N PRO A 170 -13.40 18.78 13.98
CA PRO A 170 -13.39 20.22 14.05
C PRO A 170 -12.46 20.67 15.17
N ALA A 171 -11.49 21.50 14.81
CA ALA A 171 -10.69 22.21 15.78
C ALA A 171 -11.68 22.92 16.72
N ARG A 172 -11.64 22.58 18.00
CA ARG A 172 -12.29 23.41 19.02
C ARG A 172 -11.57 24.75 19.00
N SER A 173 -12.14 25.70 18.26
CA SER A 173 -11.87 27.11 18.38
C SER A 173 -12.37 27.57 19.75
N GLY A 174 -11.51 28.25 20.51
CA GLY A 174 -11.92 29.01 21.68
C GLY A 174 -11.06 28.76 22.90
N VAL A 175 -10.02 29.58 23.06
CA VAL A 175 -9.75 30.41 24.25
C VAL A 175 -10.34 29.90 25.58
N GLY A 176 -9.45 29.62 26.54
CA GLY A 176 -9.80 29.54 27.96
C GLY A 176 -9.11 28.38 28.66
N ASP A 177 -7.98 28.67 29.31
CA ASP A 177 -7.44 27.87 30.39
C ASP A 177 -8.51 27.55 31.45
N ASP A 178 -8.29 26.44 32.16
CA ASP A 178 -8.95 26.07 33.43
C ASP A 178 -10.14 25.09 33.38
N VAL A 179 -9.90 23.81 33.00
CA VAL A 179 -10.64 22.65 33.58
C VAL A 179 -9.72 21.41 33.63
N GLY A 180 -8.51 21.55 34.17
CA GLY A 180 -7.57 20.43 34.41
C GLY A 180 -7.79 19.66 35.72
N ALA A 181 -8.72 20.10 36.57
CA ALA A 181 -8.81 19.64 37.95
C ALA A 181 -10.05 18.78 38.30
N GLU A 182 -11.12 18.80 37.49
CA GLU A 182 -12.42 18.22 37.88
C GLU A 182 -12.82 16.96 37.09
N LEU A 183 -11.86 16.12 36.68
CA LEU A 183 -12.12 14.78 36.13
C LEU A 183 -11.25 13.67 36.75
N ARG A 184 -10.66 13.92 37.93
CA ARG A 184 -9.96 12.93 38.77
C ARG A 184 -10.74 12.53 40.03
N ARG A 185 -12.03 12.83 40.09
CA ARG A 185 -12.93 12.37 41.17
C ARG A 185 -14.14 11.73 40.50
N ARG A 186 -14.44 10.47 40.86
CA ARG A 186 -15.61 9.64 40.47
C ARG A 186 -15.41 8.62 39.32
N VAL A 187 -14.46 7.69 39.48
CA VAL A 187 -14.67 6.27 39.11
C VAL A 187 -13.82 5.39 40.05
N PRO A 188 -14.40 4.50 40.89
CA PRO A 188 -13.61 3.57 41.68
C PRO A 188 -13.19 2.39 40.79
N LEU A 189 -11.91 2.37 40.39
CA LEU A 189 -11.31 1.19 39.76
C LEU A 189 -11.10 0.11 40.83
N ARG A 190 -12.08 -0.77 41.00
CA ARG A 190 -11.96 -1.99 41.81
C ARG A 190 -11.04 -2.96 41.05
N GLY A 191 -9.84 -3.15 41.57
CA GLY A 191 -8.81 -4.00 40.97
C GLY A 191 -9.22 -5.47 40.88
N ARG A 192 -9.06 -6.05 39.68
CA ARG A 192 -8.83 -7.49 39.51
C ARG A 192 -7.34 -7.66 39.17
N ARG A 193 -6.56 -8.18 40.12
CA ARG A 193 -5.23 -8.71 39.83
C ARG A 193 -5.41 -9.97 38.98
N VAL A 194 -5.00 -9.91 37.72
CA VAL A 194 -4.79 -11.10 36.89
C VAL A 194 -3.52 -11.79 37.41
N ARG A 195 -3.63 -13.05 37.86
CA ARG A 195 -2.46 -13.87 38.20
C ARG A 195 -1.76 -14.27 36.90
N VAL A 196 -0.48 -13.93 36.79
CA VAL A 196 0.43 -14.47 35.77
C VAL A 196 0.91 -15.85 36.24
N PRO A 197 0.74 -16.94 35.48
CA PRO A 197 1.31 -18.24 35.84
C PRO A 197 2.84 -18.25 35.64
N PRO A 198 3.60 -19.05 36.41
CA PRO A 198 5.05 -19.07 36.33
C PRO A 198 5.54 -19.67 35.00
N ARG A 199 6.63 -19.10 34.48
CA ARG A 199 7.34 -19.58 33.29
C ARG A 199 7.79 -21.03 33.49
N HIS A 200 7.46 -21.92 32.56
CA HIS A 200 8.02 -23.27 32.50
C HIS A 200 9.55 -23.21 32.42
N THR A 201 10.20 -23.87 33.36
CA THR A 201 11.64 -24.13 33.36
C THR A 201 12.02 -25.03 32.19
N ARG A 202 13.06 -24.59 31.47
CA ARG A 202 13.78 -25.31 30.41
C ARG A 202 14.21 -26.71 30.89
N VAL A 203 13.68 -27.77 30.27
CA VAL A 203 14.22 -29.12 30.43
C VAL A 203 15.49 -29.22 29.58
N ARG A 204 16.64 -29.42 30.20
CA ARG A 204 17.89 -29.80 29.52
C ARG A 204 17.81 -31.29 29.17
N GLY A 205 17.89 -31.63 27.88
CA GLY A 205 18.07 -33.02 27.44
C GLY A 205 19.48 -33.51 27.76
N PRO A 206 19.68 -34.82 28.04
CA PRO A 206 21.00 -35.38 28.27
C PRO A 206 21.77 -35.50 26.95
N GLY A 207 22.98 -34.95 26.94
CA GLY A 207 23.96 -35.18 25.88
C GLY A 207 24.47 -36.62 25.93
N HIS A 208 24.54 -37.25 24.77
CA HIS A 208 25.36 -38.43 24.57
C HIS A 208 26.42 -38.14 23.51
N HIS A 209 27.66 -38.16 23.98
CA HIS A 209 28.84 -38.41 23.18
C HIS A 209 28.73 -39.80 22.54
N ARG A 210 28.82 -39.84 21.20
CA ARG A 210 29.75 -40.68 20.43
C ARG A 210 29.74 -40.22 18.99
#